data_AF-A0AA49GFI2-F1
#
_entry.id   AF-A0AA49GFI2-F1
#
_cell.length_a   1.000
_cell.length_b   1.000
_cell.length_c   1.000
_cell.angle_alpha   90.00
_cell.angle_beta   90.00
_cell.angle_gamma   90.00
#
_symmetry.space_group_name_H-M   'P 1'
#
loop_
_entity.id
_entity.type
_entity.pdbx_description
1 polymer ?
#
loop_
_entity_poly.entity_id
_entity_poly.type
_entity_poly.pdbx_seq_one_letter_code
_entity_poly.pdbx_strand_id
1 'polypeptide(L)'
;MRSRDWKDLRDGFDYAAALQSKTLPPILSITGANDKQIGHPVDCRRLLKEIGDQDNFTFKVIGKKQGYKHDYDHINLLTHRDAKDDHFQEVLEWLKG
;
A
#
# COMPACT_ATOMS: atom_id res chain seq x y z
N MET A 1 1.41 20.68 18.46
CA MET A 1 2.13 19.50 17.92
C MET A 1 1.09 18.40 17.75
N ARG A 2 0.80 17.93 16.52
CA ARG A 2 -0.18 16.85 16.34
C ARG A 2 0.42 15.56 16.90
N SER A 3 -0.34 14.85 17.74
CA SER A 3 0.05 13.53 18.24
C SER A 3 0.28 12.59 17.06
N ARG A 4 1.31 11.74 17.14
CA ARG A 4 1.57 10.65 16.18
C ARG A 4 0.77 9.39 16.52
N ASP A 5 -0.03 9.43 17.57
CA ASP A 5 -0.78 8.28 18.03
C ASP A 5 -1.91 7.99 17.05
N TRP A 6 -1.95 6.77 16.53
CA TRP A 6 -3.08 6.29 15.74
C TRP A 6 -4.25 5.92 16.66
N LYS A 7 -4.83 6.95 17.28
CA LYS A 7 -5.97 6.84 18.19
C LYS A 7 -7.22 7.44 17.57
N ASP A 8 -8.35 6.73 17.66
CA ASP A 8 -9.64 7.29 17.28
C ASP A 8 -9.95 8.49 18.20
N LEU A 9 -10.37 9.61 17.62
CA LEU A 9 -10.63 10.84 18.38
C LEU A 9 -11.95 10.81 19.17
N ARG A 10 -12.84 9.85 18.89
CA ARG A 10 -14.17 9.75 19.51
C ARG A 10 -14.15 8.87 20.75
N ASP A 11 -13.45 7.74 20.70
CA ASP A 11 -13.44 6.74 21.78
C ASP A 11 -12.03 6.46 22.35
N GLY A 12 -10.97 7.00 21.75
CA GLY A 12 -9.60 6.81 22.20
C GLY A 12 -9.00 5.45 21.86
N PHE A 13 -9.65 4.65 21.01
CA PHE A 13 -9.14 3.34 20.59
C PHE A 13 -7.78 3.47 19.88
N ASP A 14 -6.76 2.78 20.39
CA ASP A 14 -5.38 2.81 19.87
C ASP A 14 -5.17 1.68 18.84
N TYR A 15 -5.27 2.04 17.55
CA TYR A 15 -5.11 1.10 16.44
C TYR A 15 -3.68 0.56 16.35
N ALA A 16 -2.68 1.42 16.60
CA ALA A 16 -1.28 1.00 16.55
C ALA A 16 -1.00 -0.08 17.61
N ALA A 17 -1.46 0.12 18.85
CA ALA A 17 -1.33 -0.86 19.92
C ALA A 17 -2.14 -2.14 19.63
N ALA A 18 -3.36 -2.01 19.10
CA ALA A 18 -4.20 -3.16 18.78
C ALA A 18 -3.54 -4.07 17.74
N LEU A 19 -2.94 -3.49 16.70
CA LEU A 19 -2.30 -4.22 15.60
C LEU A 19 -1.05 -5.00 16.04
N GLN A 20 -0.31 -4.56 17.06
CA GLN A 20 0.85 -5.30 17.60
C GLN A 20 0.50 -6.71 18.10
N SER A 21 -0.74 -6.91 18.53
CA SER A 21 -1.22 -8.19 19.07
C SER A 21 -1.89 -9.09 18.02
N LYS A 22 -1.96 -8.66 16.76
CA LYS A 22 -2.70 -9.34 15.70
C LYS A 22 -1.75 -9.92 14.67
N THR A 23 -2.01 -11.16 14.28
CA THR A 23 -1.46 -11.70 13.04
C THR A 23 -2.27 -11.14 11.88
N LEU A 24 -1.64 -10.25 11.11
CA LEU A 24 -2.25 -9.73 9.89
C LEU A 24 -2.32 -10.82 8.81
N PRO A 25 -3.30 -10.79 7.89
CA PRO A 25 -3.25 -11.61 6.68
C PRO A 25 -2.08 -11.15 5.80
N PRO A 26 -1.63 -11.97 4.83
CA PRO A 26 -0.68 -11.52 3.82
C PRO A 26 -1.18 -10.26 3.11
N ILE A 27 -0.31 -9.27 2.95
CA ILE A 27 -0.65 -7.99 2.33
C ILE A 27 0.13 -7.79 1.04
N LEU A 28 -0.57 -7.61 -0.08
CA LEU A 28 0.00 -7.00 -1.27
C LEU A 28 -0.39 -5.52 -1.31
N SER A 29 0.60 -4.65 -1.08
CA SER A 29 0.42 -3.21 -1.17
C SER A 29 1.04 -2.68 -2.46
N ILE A 30 0.22 -2.01 -3.26
CA ILE A 30 0.61 -1.46 -4.56
C ILE A 30 0.36 0.04 -4.56
N THR A 31 1.30 0.81 -5.12
CA THR A 31 1.09 2.23 -5.40
C THR A 31 1.81 2.68 -6.67
N GLY A 32 1.36 3.76 -7.31
CA GLY A 32 1.94 4.32 -8.51
C GLY A 32 3.24 5.09 -8.25
N ALA A 33 4.20 5.00 -9.17
CA ALA A 33 5.47 5.73 -9.08
C ALA A 33 5.32 7.25 -9.18
N ASN A 34 4.24 7.74 -9.78
CA ASN A 34 3.91 9.15 -9.92
C ASN A 34 2.74 9.57 -9.01
N ASP A 35 2.36 8.75 -8.02
CA ASP A 35 1.45 9.17 -6.97
C ASP A 35 2.17 10.11 -6.00
N LYS A 36 1.82 11.39 -6.05
CA LYS A 36 2.49 12.46 -5.28
C LYS A 36 1.76 12.88 -4.02
N GLN A 37 0.57 12.33 -3.76
CA GLN A 37 -0.29 12.83 -2.70
C GLN A 37 -0.93 11.69 -1.90
N ILE A 38 -1.97 11.05 -2.43
CA ILE A 38 -2.85 10.16 -1.65
C ILE A 38 -2.18 8.81 -1.42
N GLY A 39 -1.40 8.31 -2.38
CA GLY A 39 -0.69 7.04 -2.30
C GLY A 39 0.82 7.20 -2.41
N HIS A 40 1.40 8.29 -1.93
CA HIS A 40 2.84 8.51 -2.12
C HIS A 40 3.68 7.32 -1.59
N PRO A 41 4.62 6.75 -2.38
CA PRO A 41 5.28 5.50 -2.05
C PRO A 41 5.98 5.45 -0.69
N VAL A 42 6.51 6.58 -0.23
CA VAL A 42 7.16 6.69 1.07
C VAL A 42 6.15 6.52 2.20
N ASP A 43 4.95 7.08 2.06
CA ASP A 43 3.94 7.08 3.11
C ASP A 43 3.21 5.74 3.17
N CYS A 44 2.93 5.11 2.02
CA CYS A 44 2.46 3.71 1.99
C CYS A 44 3.46 2.76 2.67
N ARG A 45 4.77 2.92 2.40
CA ARG A 45 5.80 2.11 3.05
C ARG A 45 5.86 2.36 4.56
N ARG A 46 5.66 3.61 5.01
CA ARG A 46 5.60 3.94 6.45
C ARG A 46 4.40 3.27 7.12
N LEU A 47 3.23 3.29 6.48
CA LEU A 47 2.04 2.61 6.98
C LEU A 47 2.29 1.11 7.17
N LEU A 48 2.90 0.44 6.18
CA LEU A 48 3.22 -0.99 6.30
C LEU A 48 4.18 -1.28 7.47
N LYS A 49 5.12 -0.38 7.75
CA LYS A 49 6.01 -0.48 8.93
C LYS A 49 5.29 -0.23 10.25
N GLU A 50 4.25 0.61 10.23
CA GLU A 50 3.48 0.96 11.42
C GLU A 50 2.49 -0.15 11.81
N ILE A 51 1.92 -0.85 10.82
CA ILE A 51 0.87 -1.84 11.07
C ILE A 51 1.38 -3.25 11.45
N GLY A 52 2.65 -3.59 11.19
CA GLY A 52 3.17 -4.93 11.55
C GLY A 52 4.59 -5.23 11.09
N ASP A 53 5.04 -6.46 11.41
CA ASP A 53 6.37 -6.96 11.08
C ASP A 53 6.62 -7.02 9.56
N GLN A 54 7.88 -6.80 9.18
CA GLN A 54 8.29 -6.62 7.78
C GLN A 54 8.09 -7.85 6.87
N ASP A 55 7.85 -9.03 7.45
CA ASP A 55 7.89 -10.30 6.73
C ASP A 55 6.53 -10.68 6.11
N ASN A 56 5.44 -9.99 6.44
CA ASN A 56 4.08 -10.38 6.03
C ASN A 56 3.47 -9.48 4.94
N PHE A 57 4.28 -8.64 4.29
CA PHE A 57 3.81 -7.82 3.20
C PHE A 57 4.74 -7.81 2.00
N THR A 58 4.15 -7.71 0.82
CA THR A 58 4.82 -7.38 -0.42
C THR A 58 4.45 -5.95 -0.80
N PHE A 59 5.46 -5.10 -1.02
CA PHE A 59 5.26 -3.71 -1.43
C PHE A 59 5.81 -3.47 -2.83
N LYS A 60 4.94 -3.01 -3.75
CA LYS A 60 5.28 -2.73 -5.14
C LYS A 60 4.98 -1.28 -5.51
N VAL A 61 5.93 -0.68 -6.22
CA VAL A 61 5.77 0.64 -6.83
C VAL A 61 5.65 0.44 -8.33
N ILE A 62 4.51 0.83 -8.90
CA ILE A 62 4.17 0.61 -10.31
C ILE A 62 4.67 1.80 -11.13
N GLY A 63 5.85 1.61 -11.72
CA GLY A 63 6.54 2.59 -12.53
C GLY A 63 7.43 1.97 -13.59
N LYS A 64 7.82 2.78 -14.57
CA LYS A 64 8.71 2.37 -15.67
C LYS A 64 10.05 1.87 -15.16
N LYS A 65 10.56 2.46 -14.08
CA LYS A 65 11.80 2.04 -13.42
C LYS A 65 11.74 0.60 -12.91
N GLN A 66 10.54 0.09 -12.59
CA GLN A 66 10.31 -1.27 -12.10
C GLN A 66 9.87 -2.24 -13.22
N GLY A 67 9.83 -1.78 -14.48
CA GLY A 67 9.47 -2.60 -15.64
C GLY A 67 8.00 -2.50 -16.06
N TYR A 68 7.19 -1.67 -15.40
CA TYR A 68 5.80 -1.44 -15.78
C TYR A 68 5.69 -0.48 -16.97
N LYS A 69 4.53 -0.47 -17.64
CA LYS A 69 4.35 0.31 -18.88
C LYS A 69 4.35 1.82 -18.65
N HIS A 70 3.89 2.27 -17.48
CA HIS A 70 3.69 3.68 -17.16
C HIS A 70 4.20 4.03 -15.77
N ASP A 71 4.49 5.31 -15.55
CA ASP A 71 4.67 5.86 -14.19
C ASP A 71 3.29 6.23 -13.66
N TYR A 72 2.60 5.25 -13.08
CA TYR A 72 1.20 5.39 -12.72
C TYR A 72 1.02 6.42 -11.59
N ASP A 73 -0.08 7.16 -11.63
CA ASP A 73 -0.55 8.06 -10.57
C ASP A 73 -1.74 7.43 -9.82
N HIS A 74 -2.28 8.15 -8.83
CA HIS A 74 -3.36 7.64 -7.99
C HIS A 74 -4.59 7.15 -8.77
N ILE A 75 -4.99 7.88 -9.81
CA ILE A 75 -6.21 7.60 -10.58
C ILE A 75 -5.92 6.55 -11.64
N ASN A 76 -4.82 6.75 -12.38
CA ASN A 76 -4.52 5.92 -13.53
C ASN A 76 -3.97 4.55 -13.12
N LEU A 77 -3.50 4.36 -11.88
CA LEU A 77 -3.19 3.06 -11.30
C LEU A 77 -4.37 2.09 -11.48
N LEU A 78 -5.61 2.57 -11.32
CA LEU A 78 -6.81 1.72 -11.46
C LEU A 78 -7.55 1.89 -12.78
N THR A 79 -7.34 2.99 -13.50
CA THR A 79 -8.17 3.37 -14.66
C THR A 79 -7.43 3.40 -15.99
N HIS A 80 -6.11 3.32 -15.99
CA HIS A 80 -5.35 3.31 -17.23
C HIS A 80 -5.68 2.04 -18.03
N ARG A 81 -5.91 2.19 -19.34
CA ARG A 81 -6.35 1.08 -20.21
C ARG A 81 -5.41 -0.12 -20.23
N ASP A 82 -4.11 0.12 -20.03
CA ASP A 82 -3.07 -0.92 -20.06
C ASP A 82 -2.93 -1.66 -18.71
N ALA A 83 -3.55 -1.17 -17.62
CA ALA A 83 -3.40 -1.73 -16.27
C ALA A 83 -3.78 -3.22 -16.21
N LYS A 84 -4.84 -3.59 -16.93
CA LYS A 84 -5.32 -4.98 -17.06
C LYS A 84 -4.28 -5.94 -17.63
N ASP A 85 -3.42 -5.46 -18.53
CA ASP A 85 -2.39 -6.24 -19.22
C ASP A 85 -0.99 -5.91 -18.65
N ASP A 86 -0.94 -5.29 -17.47
CA ASP A 86 0.26 -4.86 -16.76
C ASP A 86 0.15 -5.33 -15.30
N HIS A 87 0.15 -4.44 -14.32
CA HIS A 87 0.19 -4.80 -12.91
C HIS A 87 -1.06 -5.53 -12.38
N PHE A 88 -2.23 -5.48 -13.05
CA PHE A 88 -3.38 -6.29 -12.63
C PHE A 88 -3.14 -7.79 -12.79
N GLN A 89 -2.27 -8.21 -13.73
CA GLN A 89 -1.89 -9.61 -13.86
C GLN A 89 -1.17 -10.09 -12.60
N GLU A 90 -0.29 -9.27 -12.03
CA GLU A 90 0.39 -9.61 -10.77
C GLU A 90 -0.58 -9.70 -9.58
N VAL A 91 -1.58 -8.82 -9.53
CA VAL A 91 -2.64 -8.90 -8.51
C VAL A 91 -3.44 -10.19 -8.65
N LEU A 92 -3.79 -10.56 -9.89
CA LEU A 92 -4.52 -11.80 -10.17
C LEU A 92 -3.71 -13.03 -9.75
N GLU A 93 -2.42 -13.08 -10.06
CA GLU A 93 -1.56 -14.18 -9.65
C GLU A 93 -1.40 -14.24 -8.13
N TRP A 94 -1.21 -13.10 -7.46
CA TRP A 94 -1.13 -13.05 -6.00
C TRP A 94 -2.40 -13.56 -5.30
N LEU A 95 -3.58 -13.28 -5.87
CA LEU A 95 -4.85 -13.79 -5.33
C LEU A 95 -5.02 -15.31 -5.48
N LYS A 96 -4.28 -15.95 -6.38
CA LYS A 96 -4.35 -17.42 -6.59
C LYS A 96 -3.51 -18.21 -5.59
N GLY A 97 -2.55 -17.58 -4.92
CA GLY A 97 -1.67 -18.19 -3.91
C GLY A 97 -0.24 -18.35 -4.40
#